data_AF-A0A6J2UC51-F1
#
_entry.id   AF-A0A6J2UC51-F1
#
_cell.length_a   1.000
_cell.length_b   1.000
_cell.length_c   1.000
_cell.angle_alpha   90.00
_cell.angle_beta   90.00
_cell.angle_gamma   90.00
#
_symmetry.space_group_name_H-M   'P 1'
#
loop_
_entity.id
_entity.type
_entity.pdbx_description
1 polymer ?
#
loop_
_entity_poly.entity_id
_entity_poly.type
_entity_poly.pdbx_seq_one_letter_code
_entity_poly.pdbx_strand_id
1 'polypeptide(L)'
;MMNTHLILKHFPNHILFRLLHYSLIAAQLRDEVGSEVASIKPRYAQEWQPFSLWLINMLLAYAGDIIANIMLGTLPLEPLCSGHDVLFCTLTWYVIFYCPFNLGYALARTATFRILATTITAISQVLLIDKGVNMAGRVYDNAVVPMIVIGTVMGSGAELLKPVASILINKCQHNNAAYVKLTTNSKLALCISGLYALQVNRSNLLLGLTHHQLQIYLLIILMTFKYMSLAYRMDHMIWLIEARLRYALFGGFYSDLSKFFKRPPLDRRSRRSFSKFD
;
A
#
# COMPACT_ATOMS: atom_id res chain seq x y z
N MET A 1 -25.92 19.85 1.83
CA MET A 1 -24.84 18.91 1.43
C MET A 1 -23.55 19.05 2.26
N MET A 2 -23.60 19.63 3.49
CA MET A 2 -22.42 19.90 4.32
C MET A 2 -22.19 18.86 5.44
N ASN A 3 -23.17 17.98 5.70
CA ASN A 3 -23.14 17.03 6.82
C ASN A 3 -22.46 15.70 6.51
N THR A 4 -22.47 15.24 5.26
CA THR A 4 -21.81 13.97 4.85
C THR A 4 -20.30 14.01 5.04
N HIS A 5 -19.68 15.19 4.94
CA HIS A 5 -18.25 15.40 5.12
C HIS A 5 -17.80 15.31 6.59
N LEU A 6 -18.56 15.91 7.52
CA LEU A 6 -18.30 15.77 8.95
C LEU A 6 -18.45 14.32 9.40
N ILE A 7 -19.44 13.61 8.84
CA ILE A 7 -19.64 12.17 9.09
C ILE A 7 -18.45 11.36 8.56
N LEU A 8 -17.94 11.63 7.35
CA LEU A 8 -16.81 10.89 6.77
C LEU A 8 -15.51 11.09 7.59
N LYS A 9 -15.29 12.28 8.14
CA LYS A 9 -14.13 12.60 8.99
C LYS A 9 -14.26 12.01 10.40
N HIS A 10 -15.48 11.80 10.90
CA HIS A 10 -15.74 11.17 12.21
C HIS A 10 -15.84 9.64 12.16
N PHE A 11 -16.14 9.07 10.99
CA PHE A 11 -16.22 7.62 10.75
C PHE A 11 -14.99 6.81 11.21
N PRO A 12 -13.73 7.17 10.88
CA PRO A 12 -12.55 6.41 11.32
C PRO A 12 -12.31 6.48 12.83
N ASN A 13 -12.83 7.51 13.50
CA ASN A 13 -12.67 7.68 14.95
C ASN A 13 -13.61 6.80 15.75
N HIS A 14 -14.63 6.23 15.12
CA HIS A 14 -15.55 5.33 15.79
C HIS A 14 -14.81 4.04 16.20
N ILE A 15 -14.99 3.63 17.45
CA ILE A 15 -14.25 2.53 18.09
C ILE A 15 -14.29 1.26 17.23
N LEU A 16 -15.45 0.97 16.62
CA LEU A 16 -15.63 -0.19 15.73
C LEU A 16 -14.68 -0.17 14.52
N PHE A 17 -14.41 0.99 13.93
CA PHE A 17 -13.54 1.11 12.76
C PHE A 17 -12.09 0.84 13.14
N ARG A 18 -11.64 1.36 14.29
CA ARG A 18 -10.30 1.10 14.83
C ARG A 18 -10.13 -0.38 15.18
N LEU A 19 -11.10 -0.97 15.87
CA LEU A 19 -11.10 -2.39 16.19
C LEU A 19 -11.06 -3.26 14.92
N LEU A 20 -11.82 -2.92 13.88
CA LEU A 20 -11.80 -3.67 12.62
C LEU A 20 -10.46 -3.55 11.90
N HIS A 21 -9.85 -2.37 11.93
CA HIS A 21 -8.53 -2.15 11.35
C HIS A 21 -7.44 -2.96 12.07
N TYR A 22 -7.40 -2.87 13.40
CA TYR A 22 -6.44 -3.63 14.20
C TYR A 22 -6.65 -5.14 14.07
N SER A 23 -7.91 -5.59 13.99
CA SER A 23 -8.21 -7.01 13.82
C SER A 23 -7.81 -7.53 12.46
N LEU A 24 -7.95 -6.74 11.39
CA LEU A 24 -7.45 -7.13 10.07
C LEU A 24 -5.92 -7.25 10.08
N ILE A 25 -5.21 -6.29 10.67
CA ILE A 25 -3.74 -6.31 10.73
C ILE A 25 -3.24 -7.51 11.54
N ALA A 26 -3.85 -7.76 12.70
CA ALA A 26 -3.52 -8.92 13.52
C ALA A 26 -3.87 -10.25 12.81
N ALA A 27 -4.98 -10.31 12.06
CA ALA A 27 -5.32 -11.49 11.26
C ALA A 27 -4.33 -11.72 10.11
N GLN A 28 -3.90 -10.66 9.42
CA GLN A 28 -2.86 -10.75 8.37
C GLN A 28 -1.52 -11.19 8.94
N LEU A 29 -1.12 -10.66 10.10
CA LEU A 29 0.10 -11.09 10.79
C LEU A 29 0.00 -12.57 11.19
N ARG A 30 -1.16 -12.99 11.69
CA ARG A 30 -1.42 -14.39 12.03
C ARG A 30 -1.39 -15.31 10.80
N ASP A 31 -1.91 -14.87 9.66
CA ASP A 31 -1.82 -15.62 8.40
C ASP A 31 -0.37 -15.77 7.92
N GLU A 32 0.42 -14.70 8.01
CA GLU A 32 1.84 -14.70 7.63
C GLU A 32 2.69 -15.61 8.51
N VAL A 33 2.43 -15.64 9.82
CA VAL A 33 3.08 -16.56 10.77
C VAL A 33 2.55 -18.00 10.60
N GLY A 34 1.23 -18.15 10.46
CA GLY A 34 0.56 -19.46 10.40
C GLY A 34 0.86 -20.25 9.13
N SER A 35 1.00 -19.58 7.98
CA SER A 35 1.37 -20.21 6.71
C SER A 35 2.75 -20.88 6.75
N GLU A 36 3.64 -20.46 7.65
CA GLU A 36 4.98 -21.03 7.80
C GLU A 36 5.06 -22.06 8.93
N VAL A 37 4.32 -21.86 10.01
CA VAL A 37 4.29 -22.83 11.12
C VAL A 37 3.66 -24.16 10.68
N ALA A 38 2.81 -24.15 9.66
CA ALA A 38 2.30 -25.36 9.00
C ALA A 38 3.41 -26.22 8.34
N SER A 39 4.55 -25.63 7.93
CA SER A 39 5.66 -26.38 7.33
C SER A 39 6.71 -26.86 8.35
N ILE A 40 6.78 -26.25 9.55
CA ILE A 40 7.86 -26.53 10.52
C ILE A 40 7.38 -27.30 11.77
N LYS A 41 6.13 -27.09 12.25
CA LYS A 41 5.38 -27.93 13.23
C LYS A 41 4.22 -27.10 13.80
N PRO A 42 2.97 -27.62 13.84
CA PRO A 42 1.76 -26.85 14.18
C PRO A 42 1.65 -26.34 15.63
N ARG A 43 2.59 -26.67 16.53
CA ARG A 43 2.56 -26.28 17.96
C ARG A 43 3.43 -25.08 18.34
N TYR A 44 4.34 -24.63 17.47
CA TYR A 44 5.35 -23.63 17.87
C TYR A 44 4.90 -22.17 17.75
N ALA A 45 3.82 -21.83 17.01
CA ALA A 45 3.32 -20.44 16.93
C ALA A 45 2.98 -19.85 18.31
N GLN A 46 2.59 -20.70 19.26
CA GLN A 46 2.22 -20.33 20.62
C GLN A 46 3.42 -20.19 21.56
N GLU A 47 4.61 -20.67 21.16
CA GLU A 47 5.87 -20.63 21.93
C GLU A 47 6.83 -19.51 21.49
N TRP A 48 6.46 -18.71 20.46
CA TRP A 48 7.21 -17.49 20.16
C TRP A 48 7.09 -16.52 21.33
N GLN A 49 8.19 -15.81 21.63
CA GLN A 49 8.22 -14.78 22.66
C GLN A 49 7.02 -13.83 22.46
N PRO A 50 6.00 -13.86 23.33
CA PRO A 50 4.73 -13.18 23.09
C PRO A 50 4.93 -11.67 22.94
N PHE A 51 5.97 -11.15 23.61
CA PHE A 51 6.41 -9.78 23.51
C PHE A 51 6.89 -9.37 22.11
N SER A 52 7.65 -10.24 21.41
CA SER A 52 8.14 -9.94 20.05
C SER A 52 6.97 -9.84 19.07
N LEU A 53 6.06 -10.82 19.12
CA LEU A 53 4.87 -10.86 18.27
C LEU A 53 3.93 -9.67 18.53
N TRP A 54 3.77 -9.30 19.80
CA TRP A 54 3.04 -8.11 20.20
C TRP A 54 3.67 -6.84 19.63
N LEU A 55 5.00 -6.70 19.75
CA LEU A 55 5.74 -5.54 19.24
C LEU A 55 5.63 -5.44 17.71
N ILE A 56 5.75 -6.55 16.99
CA ILE A 56 5.55 -6.59 15.53
C ILE A 56 4.14 -6.14 15.16
N ASN A 57 3.12 -6.61 15.89
CA ASN A 57 1.74 -6.20 15.66
C ASN A 57 1.54 -4.70 15.89
N MET A 58 2.11 -4.14 16.96
CA MET A 58 2.08 -2.69 17.19
C MET A 58 2.78 -1.93 16.06
N LEU A 59 3.97 -2.37 15.65
CA LEU A 59 4.74 -1.73 14.59
C LEU A 59 3.96 -1.75 13.27
N LEU A 60 3.30 -2.86 12.94
CA LEU A 60 2.49 -3.01 11.73
C LEU A 60 1.20 -2.18 11.78
N ALA A 61 0.54 -2.10 12.94
CA ALA A 61 -0.67 -1.32 13.15
C ALA A 61 -0.43 0.19 13.00
N TYR A 62 0.71 0.68 13.46
CA TYR A 62 1.07 2.10 13.42
C TYR A 62 2.14 2.43 12.36
N ALA A 63 2.41 1.51 11.44
CA ALA A 63 3.53 1.61 10.50
C ALA A 63 3.51 2.90 9.66
N GLY A 64 2.32 3.33 9.22
CA GLY A 64 2.15 4.56 8.44
C GLY A 64 2.61 5.80 9.22
N ASP A 65 2.09 6.00 10.44
CA ASP A 65 2.43 7.15 11.27
C ASP A 65 3.89 7.09 11.77
N ILE A 66 4.39 5.90 12.18
CA ILE A 66 5.78 5.74 12.65
C ILE A 66 6.77 6.09 11.55
N ILE A 67 6.64 5.52 10.35
CA ILE A 67 7.59 5.78 9.26
C ILE A 67 7.46 7.24 8.78
N ALA A 68 6.24 7.79 8.71
CA ALA A 68 6.03 9.18 8.35
C ALA A 68 6.69 10.15 9.34
N ASN A 69 6.55 9.90 10.65
CA ASN A 69 7.18 10.71 11.69
C ASN A 69 8.71 10.62 11.63
N ILE A 70 9.27 9.43 11.37
CA ILE A 70 10.71 9.26 11.14
C ILE A 70 11.19 10.12 9.95
N MET A 71 10.44 10.12 8.83
CA MET A 71 10.81 10.91 7.65
C MET A 71 10.64 12.42 7.83
N LEU A 72 9.71 12.83 8.69
CA LEU A 72 9.47 14.23 9.05
C LEU A 72 10.41 14.74 10.15
N GLY A 73 11.19 13.85 10.79
CA GLY A 73 12.03 14.20 11.93
C GLY A 73 11.24 14.53 13.20
N THR A 74 9.97 14.13 13.27
CA THR A 74 9.12 14.26 14.47
C THR A 74 9.26 13.02 15.35
N LEU A 75 8.56 12.99 16.48
CA LEU A 75 8.68 11.90 17.44
C LEU A 75 8.06 10.61 16.86
N PRO A 76 8.85 9.54 16.62
CA PRO A 76 8.36 8.34 15.93
C PRO A 76 7.33 7.56 16.76
N LEU A 77 7.38 7.71 18.09
CA LEU A 77 6.52 7.04 19.05
C LEU A 77 5.32 7.89 19.48
N GLU A 78 5.12 9.08 18.88
CA GLU A 78 3.93 9.91 19.09
C GLU A 78 2.60 9.13 18.96
N PRO A 79 2.39 8.24 17.97
CA PRO A 79 1.14 7.48 17.89
C PRO A 79 0.95 6.47 19.05
N LEU A 80 1.99 6.12 19.80
CA LEU A 80 1.88 5.21 20.96
C LEU A 80 1.55 5.95 22.26
N CYS A 81 1.53 7.29 22.26
CA CYS A 81 1.15 8.06 23.45
C CYS A 81 -0.35 7.94 23.77
N SER A 82 -1.21 7.54 22.82
CA SER A 82 -2.63 7.34 23.08
C SER A 82 -2.89 5.98 23.76
N GLY A 83 -2.92 5.99 25.09
CA GLY A 83 -3.13 4.77 25.89
C GLY A 83 -4.39 3.98 25.50
N HIS A 84 -5.48 4.65 25.12
CA HIS A 84 -6.70 3.98 24.66
C HIS A 84 -6.51 3.19 23.36
N ASP A 85 -5.83 3.76 22.36
CA ASP A 85 -5.64 3.09 21.06
C ASP A 85 -4.66 1.92 21.19
N VAL A 86 -3.61 2.09 22.01
CA VAL A 86 -2.68 1.01 22.34
C VAL A 86 -3.43 -0.14 23.02
N LEU A 87 -4.27 0.15 24.04
CA LEU A 87 -5.08 -0.86 24.72
C LEU A 87 -6.04 -1.60 23.77
N PHE A 88 -6.70 -0.89 22.84
CA PHE A 88 -7.56 -1.56 21.85
C PHE A 88 -6.77 -2.44 20.90
N CYS A 89 -5.59 -1.98 20.47
CA CYS A 89 -4.73 -2.75 19.58
C CYS A 89 -4.20 -4.02 20.28
N THR A 90 -3.77 -3.92 21.55
CA THR A 90 -3.28 -5.06 22.34
C THR A 90 -4.39 -6.07 22.63
N LEU A 91 -5.60 -5.60 23.00
CA LEU A 91 -6.76 -6.44 23.25
C LEU A 91 -7.16 -7.21 21.98
N THR A 92 -7.21 -6.52 20.85
CA THR A 92 -7.56 -7.13 19.56
C THR A 92 -6.54 -8.18 19.14
N TRP A 93 -5.25 -7.88 19.31
CA TRP A 93 -4.17 -8.85 19.09
C TRP A 93 -4.34 -10.09 19.98
N TYR A 94 -4.59 -9.90 21.28
CA TYR A 94 -4.76 -11.00 22.21
C TYR A 94 -5.94 -11.91 21.83
N VAL A 95 -7.08 -11.32 21.47
CA VAL A 95 -8.27 -12.07 21.00
C VAL A 95 -7.96 -12.85 19.73
N ILE A 96 -7.20 -12.31 18.79
CA ILE A 96 -6.92 -13.01 17.53
C ILE A 96 -5.91 -14.14 17.70
N PHE A 97 -4.91 -13.99 18.57
CA PHE A 97 -3.86 -15.00 18.75
C PHE A 97 -4.21 -16.06 19.80
N TYR A 98 -4.86 -15.69 20.90
CA TYR A 98 -5.01 -16.56 22.09
C TYR A 98 -6.45 -16.96 22.42
N CYS A 99 -7.45 -16.52 21.64
CA CYS A 99 -8.84 -16.88 21.92
C CYS A 99 -9.08 -18.40 21.84
N PRO A 100 -9.72 -19.02 22.86
CA PRO A 100 -10.03 -20.45 22.86
C PRO A 100 -10.93 -20.79 21.66
N PHE A 101 -10.69 -21.95 21.04
CA PHE A 101 -11.36 -22.43 19.83
C PHE A 101 -11.14 -21.62 18.54
N ASN A 102 -10.19 -20.67 18.51
CA ASN A 102 -9.89 -19.87 17.31
C ASN A 102 -11.10 -19.11 16.72
N LEU A 103 -12.13 -18.85 17.53
CA LEU A 103 -13.35 -18.15 17.11
C LEU A 103 -13.05 -16.76 16.53
N GLY A 104 -12.18 -15.99 17.18
CA GLY A 104 -11.80 -14.65 16.71
C GLY A 104 -11.15 -14.66 15.32
N TYR A 105 -10.27 -15.62 15.06
CA TYR A 105 -9.63 -15.78 13.74
C TYR A 105 -10.59 -16.34 12.69
N ALA A 106 -11.45 -17.30 13.06
CA ALA A 106 -12.48 -17.83 12.16
C ALA A 106 -13.47 -16.74 11.72
N LEU A 107 -13.89 -15.86 12.65
CA LEU A 107 -14.72 -14.69 12.35
C LEU A 107 -14.02 -13.71 11.42
N ALA A 108 -12.75 -13.38 11.68
CA ALA A 108 -11.96 -12.48 10.84
C ALA A 108 -11.79 -13.00 9.40
N ARG A 109 -11.82 -14.32 9.21
CA ARG A 109 -11.71 -14.96 7.89
C ARG A 109 -13.03 -15.02 7.11
N THR A 110 -14.17 -14.75 7.74
CA THR A 110 -15.47 -14.76 7.05
C THR A 110 -15.51 -13.73 5.91
N ALA A 111 -16.23 -14.05 4.83
CA ALA A 111 -16.34 -13.18 3.68
C ALA A 111 -16.94 -11.81 4.04
N THR A 112 -17.97 -11.80 4.90
CA THR A 112 -18.61 -10.58 5.39
C THR A 112 -17.63 -9.67 6.13
N PHE A 113 -16.82 -10.24 7.04
CA PHE A 113 -15.81 -9.48 7.74
C PHE A 113 -14.75 -8.93 6.78
N ARG A 114 -14.30 -9.73 5.81
CA ARG A 114 -13.32 -9.30 4.81
C ARG A 114 -13.83 -8.14 3.95
N ILE A 115 -15.09 -8.17 3.55
CA ILE A 115 -15.73 -7.09 2.80
C ILE A 115 -15.73 -5.81 3.63
N LEU A 116 -16.21 -5.87 4.89
CA LEU A 116 -16.23 -4.72 5.79
C LEU A 116 -14.82 -4.18 6.09
N ALA A 117 -13.87 -5.06 6.36
CA ALA A 117 -12.48 -4.69 6.63
C ALA A 117 -11.81 -4.04 5.41
N THR A 118 -12.14 -4.51 4.20
CA THR A 118 -11.69 -3.90 2.95
C THR A 118 -12.23 -2.48 2.80
N THR A 119 -13.51 -2.26 3.13
CA THR A 119 -14.11 -0.92 3.16
C THR A 119 -13.38 -0.01 4.13
N ILE A 120 -13.23 -0.45 5.38
CA ILE A 120 -12.62 0.37 6.43
C ILE A 120 -11.17 0.70 6.09
N THR A 121 -10.39 -0.27 5.60
CA THR A 121 -9.01 0.01 5.18
C THR A 121 -8.91 0.95 4.00
N ALA A 122 -9.84 0.93 3.04
CA ALA A 122 -9.84 1.92 1.97
C ALA A 122 -10.13 3.34 2.49
N ILE A 123 -11.10 3.49 3.41
CA ILE A 123 -11.38 4.80 4.04
C ILE A 123 -10.14 5.29 4.81
N SER A 124 -9.62 4.46 5.71
CA SER A 124 -8.45 4.82 6.53
C SER A 124 -7.23 5.15 5.66
N GLN A 125 -7.01 4.40 4.58
CA GLN A 125 -5.90 4.65 3.66
C GLN A 125 -6.00 6.02 2.99
N VAL A 126 -7.16 6.42 2.47
CA VAL A 126 -7.32 7.74 1.85
C VAL A 126 -7.12 8.87 2.87
N LEU A 127 -7.64 8.69 4.08
CA LEU A 127 -7.52 9.68 5.15
C LEU A 127 -6.08 9.81 5.67
N LEU A 128 -5.35 8.71 5.79
CA LEU A 128 -3.94 8.72 6.16
C LEU A 128 -3.08 9.37 5.07
N ILE A 129 -3.36 9.10 3.79
CA ILE A 129 -2.64 9.76 2.68
C ILE A 129 -2.88 11.27 2.71
N ASP A 130 -4.14 11.71 2.85
CA ASP A 130 -4.47 13.14 2.95
C ASP A 130 -3.80 13.80 4.17
N LYS A 131 -3.83 13.15 5.35
CA LYS A 131 -3.09 13.59 6.54
C LYS A 131 -1.59 13.72 6.23
N GLY A 132 -1.00 12.72 5.58
CA GLY A 132 0.42 12.68 5.21
C GLY A 132 0.84 13.82 4.29
N VAL A 133 0.09 14.03 3.22
CA VAL A 133 0.33 15.11 2.25
C VAL A 133 0.22 16.48 2.92
N ASN A 134 -0.79 16.68 3.77
CA ASN A 134 -0.96 17.93 4.51
C ASN A 134 0.15 18.17 5.55
N MET A 135 0.62 17.13 6.24
CA MET A 135 1.75 17.24 7.18
C MET A 135 3.04 17.59 6.43
N ALA A 136 3.32 16.89 5.34
CA ALA A 136 4.49 17.16 4.49
C ALA A 136 4.47 18.58 3.90
N GLY A 137 3.30 19.06 3.47
CA GLY A 137 3.17 20.40 2.91
C GLY A 137 3.42 21.53 3.91
N ARG A 138 3.10 21.31 5.20
CA ARG A 138 3.41 22.26 6.26
C ARG A 138 4.90 22.31 6.62
N VAL A 139 5.59 21.18 6.51
CA VAL A 139 7.02 21.07 6.88
C VAL A 139 7.94 21.49 5.73
N TYR A 140 7.57 21.18 4.48
CA TYR A 140 8.39 21.41 3.30
C TYR A 140 7.84 22.50 2.36
N ASP A 141 7.11 23.48 2.87
CA ASP A 141 6.57 24.64 2.13
C ASP A 141 5.95 24.27 0.77
N ASN A 142 5.09 23.25 0.78
CA ASN A 142 4.40 22.73 -0.40
C ASN A 142 5.28 22.14 -1.53
N ALA A 143 6.46 21.60 -1.19
CA ALA A 143 7.25 20.82 -2.14
C ALA A 143 6.53 19.52 -2.56
N VAL A 144 6.38 19.32 -3.88
CA VAL A 144 5.64 18.16 -4.46
C VAL A 144 6.27 16.82 -4.10
N VAL A 145 7.60 16.71 -4.17
CA VAL A 145 8.29 15.42 -4.02
C VAL A 145 8.15 14.87 -2.60
N PRO A 146 8.46 15.64 -1.52
CA PRO A 146 8.25 15.18 -0.15
C PRO A 146 6.78 14.83 0.16
N MET A 147 5.82 15.58 -0.40
CA MET A 147 4.39 15.26 -0.26
C MET A 147 4.03 13.89 -0.82
N ILE A 148 4.50 13.57 -2.03
CA ILE A 148 4.23 12.29 -2.66
C ILE A 148 4.86 11.15 -1.85
N VAL A 149 6.09 11.33 -1.40
CA VAL A 149 6.81 10.32 -0.61
C VAL A 149 6.12 10.09 0.74
N ILE A 150 5.83 11.13 1.51
CA ILE A 150 5.23 10.97 2.83
C ILE A 150 3.78 10.47 2.73
N GLY A 151 3.01 10.94 1.74
CA GLY A 151 1.66 10.45 1.51
C GLY A 151 1.64 8.97 1.10
N THR A 152 2.57 8.52 0.26
CA THR A 152 2.70 7.08 -0.07
C THR A 152 3.01 6.22 1.14
N VAL A 153 3.94 6.66 1.97
CA VAL A 153 4.36 5.97 3.19
C VAL A 153 3.21 5.88 4.19
N MET A 154 2.46 6.96 4.39
CA MET A 154 1.27 6.95 5.26
C MET A 154 0.18 5.99 4.74
N GLY A 155 0.00 5.89 3.42
CA GLY A 155 -0.99 5.01 2.81
C GLY A 155 -0.61 3.53 2.70
N SER A 156 0.68 3.19 2.74
CA SER A 156 1.21 1.83 2.51
C SER A 156 2.25 1.38 3.55
N GLY A 157 2.35 2.10 4.68
CA GLY A 157 3.38 1.87 5.69
C GLY A 157 3.41 0.43 6.21
N ALA A 158 2.24 -0.20 6.39
CA ALA A 158 2.17 -1.59 6.83
C ALA A 158 2.90 -2.53 5.85
N GLU A 159 2.75 -2.33 4.54
CA GLU A 159 3.37 -3.18 3.53
C GLU A 159 4.88 -2.94 3.39
N LEU A 160 5.32 -1.69 3.58
CA LEU A 160 6.75 -1.35 3.64
C LEU A 160 7.44 -1.98 4.85
N LEU A 161 6.70 -2.14 5.94
CA LEU A 161 7.22 -2.68 7.18
C LEU A 161 7.13 -4.22 7.27
N LYS A 162 6.31 -4.88 6.45
CA LYS A 162 6.21 -6.35 6.39
C LYS A 162 7.55 -7.08 6.24
N PRO A 163 8.49 -6.65 5.37
CA PRO A 163 9.82 -7.26 5.31
C PRO A 163 10.61 -7.09 6.60
N VAL A 164 10.51 -5.92 7.25
CA VAL A 164 11.17 -5.64 8.54
C VAL A 164 10.59 -6.52 9.65
N ALA A 165 9.26 -6.64 9.69
CA ALA A 165 8.56 -7.56 10.57
C ALA A 165 9.01 -9.01 10.34
N SER A 166 9.16 -9.44 9.08
CA SER A 166 9.65 -10.77 8.72
C SER A 166 11.09 -11.01 9.20
N ILE A 167 11.97 -10.01 9.13
CA ILE A 167 13.32 -10.09 9.70
C ILE A 167 13.26 -10.28 11.22
N LEU A 168 12.39 -9.56 11.91
CA LEU A 168 12.23 -9.65 13.36
C LEU A 168 11.67 -11.00 13.83
N ILE A 169 10.86 -11.66 12.98
CA ILE A 169 10.37 -13.05 13.17
C ILE A 169 11.46 -14.07 12.76
N ASN A 170 12.67 -13.66 12.41
CA ASN A 170 13.75 -14.53 11.91
C ASN A 170 13.35 -15.38 10.68
N LYS A 171 12.38 -14.90 9.87
CA LYS A 171 11.91 -15.55 8.64
C LYS A 171 12.87 -15.34 7.46
N CYS A 172 13.68 -14.28 7.50
CA CYS A 172 14.56 -13.89 6.39
C CYS A 172 15.85 -14.71 6.24
N GLN A 173 16.10 -15.72 7.07
CA GLN A 173 17.38 -16.46 7.02
C GLN A 173 17.50 -17.42 5.82
N HIS A 174 16.40 -17.69 5.08
CA HIS A 174 16.40 -18.65 3.96
C HIS A 174 16.07 -18.09 2.58
N ASN A 175 15.63 -16.83 2.45
CA ASN A 175 15.28 -16.26 1.14
C ASN A 175 16.30 -15.20 0.75
N ASN A 176 17.15 -15.52 -0.23
CA ASN A 176 18.17 -14.63 -0.76
C ASN A 176 17.48 -13.39 -1.36
N ALA A 177 17.72 -12.24 -0.73
CA ALA A 177 17.20 -10.89 -0.99
C ALA A 177 15.74 -10.65 -0.56
N ALA A 178 15.58 -9.89 0.54
CA ALA A 178 14.35 -9.18 0.86
C ALA A 178 14.14 -8.04 -0.15
N TYR A 179 13.67 -8.34 -1.36
CA TYR A 179 13.32 -7.33 -2.33
C TYR A 179 11.97 -6.70 -1.95
N VAL A 180 11.95 -5.39 -1.76
CA VAL A 180 10.71 -4.62 -1.59
C VAL A 180 10.05 -4.50 -2.96
N LYS A 181 9.24 -5.49 -3.34
CA LYS A 181 8.36 -5.35 -4.50
C LYS A 181 7.23 -4.41 -4.11
N LEU A 182 7.12 -3.26 -4.79
CA LEU A 182 5.99 -2.35 -4.59
C LEU A 182 4.69 -3.12 -4.84
N THR A 183 3.90 -3.27 -3.79
CA THR A 183 2.61 -3.96 -3.89
C THR A 183 1.67 -3.11 -4.76
N THR A 184 0.58 -3.73 -5.22
CA THR A 184 -0.49 -3.00 -5.89
C THR A 184 -1.04 -1.87 -5.02
N ASN A 185 -1.17 -2.08 -3.71
CA ASN A 185 -1.66 -1.06 -2.79
C ASN A 185 -0.67 0.12 -2.66
N SER A 186 0.64 -0.12 -2.62
CA SER A 186 1.66 0.94 -2.63
C SER A 186 1.59 1.77 -3.91
N LYS A 187 1.37 1.13 -5.07
CA LYS A 187 1.22 1.83 -6.36
C LYS A 187 -0.02 2.72 -6.39
N LEU A 188 -1.13 2.23 -5.85
CA LEU A 188 -2.35 3.06 -5.71
C LEU A 188 -2.12 4.22 -4.75
N ALA A 189 -1.46 3.97 -3.62
CA ALA A 189 -1.13 5.02 -2.66
C ALA A 189 -0.26 6.12 -3.31
N LEU A 190 0.64 5.74 -4.22
CA LEU A 190 1.44 6.69 -5.02
C LEU A 190 0.61 7.52 -5.97
N CYS A 191 -0.29 6.89 -6.72
CA CYS A 191 -1.21 7.61 -7.60
C CYS A 191 -2.08 8.60 -6.82
N ILE A 192 -2.68 8.16 -5.72
CA ILE A 192 -3.53 8.98 -4.84
C ILE A 192 -2.73 10.13 -4.22
N SER A 193 -1.53 9.86 -3.73
CA SER A 193 -0.67 10.89 -3.14
C SER A 193 -0.22 11.92 -4.18
N GLY A 194 0.03 11.50 -5.42
CA GLY A 194 0.31 12.39 -6.55
C GLY A 194 -0.86 13.32 -6.85
N LEU A 195 -2.08 12.79 -6.88
CA LEU A 195 -3.29 13.58 -7.11
C LEU A 195 -3.53 14.61 -5.99
N TYR A 196 -3.31 14.23 -4.72
CA TYR A 196 -3.40 15.17 -3.61
C TYR A 196 -2.29 16.23 -3.63
N ALA A 197 -1.04 15.86 -3.91
CA ALA A 197 0.06 16.82 -4.02
C ALA A 197 -0.18 17.83 -5.16
N LEU A 198 -0.69 17.36 -6.31
CA LEU A 198 -1.04 18.20 -7.44
C LEU A 198 -2.21 19.16 -7.12
N GLN A 199 -3.16 18.73 -6.29
CA GLN A 199 -4.24 19.55 -5.78
C GLN A 199 -3.74 20.64 -4.83
N VAL A 200 -2.83 20.32 -3.90
CA VAL A 200 -2.27 21.30 -2.96
C VAL A 200 -1.51 22.40 -3.70
N ASN A 201 -0.78 22.03 -4.76
CA ASN A 201 0.04 22.97 -5.53
C ASN A 201 -0.73 23.78 -6.57
N ARG A 202 -2.07 23.77 -6.54
CA ARG A 202 -2.95 24.62 -7.38
C ARG A 202 -2.59 24.60 -8.87
N SER A 203 -2.00 23.52 -9.36
CA SER A 203 -1.64 23.44 -10.76
C SER A 203 -2.92 23.41 -11.61
N ASN A 204 -3.00 24.28 -12.62
CA ASN A 204 -4.12 24.43 -13.56
C ASN A 204 -4.51 23.15 -14.34
N LEU A 205 -3.84 22.02 -14.09
CA LEU A 205 -4.07 20.72 -14.73
C LEU A 205 -5.16 19.88 -14.06
N LEU A 206 -5.43 20.09 -12.77
CA LEU A 206 -6.61 19.52 -12.12
C LEU A 206 -7.77 20.49 -12.32
N LEU A 207 -8.76 20.08 -13.12
CA LEU A 207 -10.11 20.67 -13.16
C LEU A 207 -10.45 21.16 -11.75
N GLY A 208 -10.92 22.40 -11.59
CA GLY A 208 -11.19 23.12 -10.33
C GLY A 208 -12.13 22.42 -9.33
N LEU A 209 -11.83 21.17 -8.99
CA LEU A 209 -12.50 20.31 -8.03
C LEU A 209 -12.09 20.76 -6.64
N THR A 210 -13.11 20.91 -5.80
CA THR A 210 -12.91 21.15 -4.38
C THR A 210 -12.19 19.96 -3.72
N HIS A 211 -11.43 20.21 -2.65
CA HIS A 211 -10.73 19.17 -1.86
C HIS A 211 -11.66 18.01 -1.49
N HIS A 212 -12.88 18.34 -1.08
CA HIS A 212 -13.91 17.37 -0.69
C HIS A 212 -14.41 16.51 -1.86
N GLN A 213 -14.60 17.09 -3.04
CA GLN A 213 -15.00 16.33 -4.22
C GLN A 213 -13.90 15.34 -4.63
N LEU A 214 -12.64 15.79 -4.65
CA LEU A 214 -11.52 14.91 -4.97
C LEU A 214 -11.41 13.75 -3.97
N GLN A 215 -11.54 14.03 -2.67
CA GLN A 215 -11.51 13.00 -1.63
C GLN A 215 -12.59 11.93 -1.84
N ILE A 216 -13.82 12.33 -2.19
CA ILE A 216 -14.92 11.39 -2.45
C ILE A 216 -14.66 10.57 -3.72
N TYR A 217 -14.21 11.19 -4.81
CA TYR A 217 -13.90 10.47 -6.06
C TYR A 217 -12.76 9.47 -5.87
N LEU A 218 -11.68 9.87 -5.19
CA LEU A 218 -10.55 8.99 -4.86
C LEU A 218 -10.99 7.83 -3.97
N LEU A 219 -11.87 8.09 -2.99
CA LEU A 219 -12.42 7.05 -2.15
C LEU A 219 -13.24 6.04 -2.96
N ILE A 220 -14.13 6.50 -3.84
CA ILE A 220 -14.93 5.61 -4.70
C ILE A 220 -14.03 4.79 -5.63
N ILE A 221 -13.03 5.41 -6.25
CA ILE A 221 -12.06 4.73 -7.13
C ILE A 221 -11.26 3.68 -6.35
N LEU A 222 -10.76 4.01 -5.16
CA LEU A 222 -10.01 3.07 -4.34
C LEU A 222 -10.90 1.92 -3.85
N MET A 223 -12.12 2.22 -3.43
CA MET A 223 -13.09 1.21 -3.00
C MET A 223 -13.41 0.24 -4.11
N THR A 224 -13.79 0.75 -5.27
CA THR A 224 -14.09 -0.09 -6.44
C THR A 224 -12.89 -0.94 -6.82
N PHE A 225 -11.68 -0.37 -6.81
CA PHE A 225 -10.46 -1.14 -7.04
C PHE A 225 -10.24 -2.26 -6.01
N LYS A 226 -10.38 -1.98 -4.70
CA LYS A 226 -10.21 -2.99 -3.65
C LYS A 226 -11.27 -4.08 -3.72
N TYR A 227 -12.53 -3.74 -4.02
CA TYR A 227 -13.58 -4.72 -4.23
C TYR A 227 -13.31 -5.58 -5.45
N MET A 228 -12.86 -4.98 -6.56
CA MET A 228 -12.44 -5.73 -7.75
C MET A 228 -11.25 -6.65 -7.44
N SER A 229 -10.28 -6.20 -6.64
CA SER A 229 -9.16 -7.03 -6.18
C SER A 229 -9.58 -8.14 -5.22
N LEU A 230 -10.69 -7.98 -4.48
CA LEU A 230 -11.22 -8.99 -3.58
C LEU A 230 -12.07 -10.04 -4.33
N ALA A 231 -12.87 -9.59 -5.29
CA ALA A 231 -13.78 -10.43 -6.08
C ALA A 231 -13.05 -11.15 -7.24
N TYR A 232 -12.11 -10.48 -7.88
CA TYR A 232 -11.31 -11.01 -8.98
C TYR A 232 -9.84 -11.12 -8.55
N ARG A 233 -9.15 -12.21 -8.89
CA ARG A 233 -7.69 -12.31 -8.77
C ARG A 233 -7.03 -11.40 -9.82
N MET A 234 -7.02 -10.09 -9.55
CA MET A 234 -6.54 -9.05 -10.46
C MET A 234 -5.01 -9.05 -10.66
N ASP A 235 -4.29 -9.97 -10.02
CA ASP A 235 -2.82 -10.10 -10.10
C ASP A 235 -2.32 -10.12 -11.56
N HIS A 236 -3.03 -10.82 -12.44
CA HIS A 236 -2.66 -10.95 -13.85
C HIS A 236 -2.89 -9.65 -14.64
N MET A 237 -3.97 -8.91 -14.35
CA MET A 237 -4.30 -7.65 -15.02
C MET A 237 -3.32 -6.54 -14.65
N ILE A 238 -2.98 -6.43 -13.37
CA ILE A 238 -2.03 -5.44 -12.87
C ILE A 238 -0.63 -5.70 -13.43
N TRP A 239 -0.23 -6.97 -13.51
CA TRP A 239 1.04 -7.36 -14.12
C TRP A 239 1.12 -6.98 -15.60
N LEU A 240 0.04 -7.19 -16.37
CA LEU A 240 -0.01 -6.77 -17.78
C LEU A 240 0.15 -5.25 -17.95
N ILE A 241 -0.52 -4.45 -17.12
CA ILE A 241 -0.41 -3.00 -17.16
C ILE A 241 1.02 -2.56 -16.81
N GLU A 242 1.61 -3.14 -15.77
CA GLU A 242 2.99 -2.85 -15.37
C GLU A 242 3.98 -3.21 -16.48
N ALA A 243 3.83 -4.36 -17.12
CA ALA A 243 4.69 -4.78 -18.22
C ALA A 243 4.61 -3.79 -19.39
N ARG A 244 3.40 -3.32 -19.74
CA ARG A 244 3.21 -2.31 -20.79
C ARG A 244 3.78 -0.95 -20.40
N LEU A 245 3.60 -0.50 -19.17
CA LEU A 245 4.18 0.76 -18.68
C LEU A 245 5.70 0.71 -18.63
N ARG A 246 6.27 -0.39 -18.13
CA ARG A 246 7.72 -0.61 -18.10
C ARG A 246 8.30 -0.59 -19.51
N TYR A 247 7.61 -1.24 -20.44
CA TYR A 247 7.96 -1.21 -21.85
C TYR A 247 7.90 0.21 -22.44
N ALA A 248 6.83 0.96 -22.15
CA ALA A 248 6.62 2.31 -22.68
C ALA A 248 7.62 3.34 -22.12
N LEU A 249 7.86 3.34 -20.81
CA LEU A 249 8.62 4.38 -20.11
C LEU A 249 10.11 4.07 -19.98
N PHE A 250 10.49 2.80 -19.74
CA PHE A 250 11.85 2.41 -19.36
C PHE A 250 12.62 1.66 -20.46
N GLY A 251 12.29 1.93 -21.72
CA GLY A 251 13.22 1.67 -22.81
C GLY A 251 12.77 0.67 -23.88
N GLY A 252 11.68 -0.09 -23.70
CA GLY A 252 11.16 -0.97 -24.75
C GLY A 252 10.74 -0.17 -25.98
N PHE A 253 9.86 0.80 -25.78
CA PHE A 253 9.40 1.71 -26.82
C PHE A 253 10.53 2.59 -27.37
N TYR A 254 11.39 3.17 -26.53
CA TYR A 254 12.53 3.98 -26.98
C TYR A 254 13.53 3.17 -27.81
N SER A 255 13.81 1.92 -27.42
CA SER A 255 14.71 1.04 -28.17
C SER A 255 14.13 0.68 -29.53
N ASP A 256 12.83 0.40 -29.62
CA ASP A 256 12.16 0.11 -30.88
C ASP A 256 12.01 1.35 -31.78
N LEU A 257 11.74 2.51 -31.20
CA LEU A 257 11.75 3.79 -31.93
C LEU A 257 13.14 4.06 -32.49
N SER A 258 14.19 3.88 -31.68
CA SER A 258 15.57 4.06 -32.12
C SER A 258 15.97 3.09 -33.24
N LYS A 259 15.48 1.84 -33.21
CA LYS A 259 15.67 0.86 -34.29
C LYS A 259 14.87 1.22 -35.54
N PHE A 260 13.66 1.76 -35.39
CA PHE A 260 12.83 2.23 -36.50
C PHE A 260 13.46 3.43 -37.20
N PHE A 261 13.95 4.41 -36.44
CA PHE A 261 14.63 5.60 -36.97
C PHE A 261 16.04 5.31 -37.50
N LYS A 262 16.71 4.25 -37.03
CA LYS A 262 18.01 3.78 -37.56
C LYS A 262 17.88 2.91 -38.82
N ARG A 263 16.67 2.62 -39.32
CA ARG A 263 16.55 1.95 -40.64
C ARG A 263 17.10 2.90 -41.70
N PRO A 264 18.17 2.54 -42.44
CA PRO A 264 18.63 3.36 -43.55
C PRO A 264 17.53 3.47 -44.61
N PRO A 265 17.47 4.57 -45.38
CA PRO A 265 16.53 4.66 -46.49
C PRO A 265 16.78 3.50 -47.45
N LEU A 266 15.70 2.92 -47.96
CA LEU A 266 15.68 1.88 -49.00
C LEU A 266 16.81 2.11 -50.00
N ASP A 267 17.81 1.22 -49.99
CA ASP A 267 18.91 1.35 -50.94
C ASP A 267 18.34 1.20 -52.35
N ARG A 268 18.59 2.25 -53.11
CA ARG A 268 18.01 2.53 -54.39
C ARG A 268 18.73 1.62 -55.38
N ARG A 269 18.05 0.59 -55.88
CA ARG A 269 18.37 -0.19 -57.10
C ARG A 269 19.78 0.11 -57.64
N SER A 270 20.80 -0.67 -57.25
CA SER A 270 22.00 -0.75 -58.08
C SER A 270 21.70 -1.61 -59.28
N ARG A 271 21.27 -0.93 -60.34
CA ARG A 271 21.19 -1.44 -61.71
C ARG A 271 22.61 -1.29 -62.29
N ARG A 272 23.38 -2.40 -62.39
CA ARG A 272 24.58 -2.63 -63.25
C ARG A 272 25.19 -3.97 -62.79
N SER A 273 25.54 -4.95 -63.61
CA SER A 273 25.71 -5.02 -65.06
C SER A 273 25.56 -6.48 -65.51
N PHE A 274 24.87 -6.70 -66.62
CA PHE A 274 25.05 -7.87 -67.47
C PHE A 274 26.47 -7.83 -68.10
N SER A 275 26.99 -9.00 -68.51
CA SER A 275 28.23 -9.25 -69.28
C SER A 275 29.53 -9.31 -68.44
N LYS A 276 30.45 -10.27 -68.55
CA LYS A 276 30.77 -11.31 -69.56
C LYS A 276 31.46 -12.53 -68.89
N PHE A 277 31.28 -13.70 -69.51
CA PHE A 277 32.17 -14.88 -69.68
C PHE A 277 33.24 -15.18 -68.61
N ASP A 278 33.17 -16.37 -67.99
CA ASP A 278 33.67 -17.64 -68.55
C ASP A 278 32.74 -18.80 -68.17
#